data_AF-A0A352AP48-F1
#
_entry.id   AF-A0A352AP48-F1
#
_cell.length_a   1.000
_cell.length_b   1.000
_cell.length_c   1.000
_cell.angle_alpha   90.00
_cell.angle_beta   90.00
_cell.angle_gamma   90.00
#
_symmetry.space_group_name_H-M   'P 1'
#
loop_
_entity.id
_entity.type
_entity.pdbx_description
1 polymer ?
#
loop_
_entity_poly.entity_id
_entity_poly.type
_entity_poly.pdbx_seq_one_letter_code
_entity_poly.pdbx_strand_id
1 'polypeptide(L)'
;MTLTPYKSEPVPSKATLPLSEAQREFNWKNGWYPVCFQQDLPINRPYSFSLYDEPFVLFANKEEQLICLTDRCPHRGTKLSAGQIIDGKIECLYHGWQFGSEGQCLHIPQLPADAKIPVNTCVQSFKVVERQGIIWMWPGEAELAHEDCIPTIPNLDKPEFVRSDKITELPCDISYVIEHMLDPAHIHITHHGNQGNRQKAQPLEMEVIESSGWGFRGRFRETKQPNQTWRNLDFVVPSLAHLHFPIPERGWFFGQAFYFFPIGKGRCRILTRSYRNFVTWQVKLMPRWWIHLKQNEILQEDLPQLLGQEEEVERLGQTIKQVYSPLPTCDTFAIEYRKWLDRFGSSLPFYRGYTTLKPSQTLDDCQQTSVKAQKYLRHTELCSSCNRAYQRTKQVKQTCVGLAIALAALAIVIDRSNAQIVAISASLGAVLTAVITHKLKTRFEHF
;
A
#
# COMPACT_ATOMS: atom_id res chain seq x y z
N MET A 1 28.97 -37.82 7.70
CA MET A 1 29.22 -36.43 8.12
C MET A 1 27.90 -35.90 8.66
N THR A 2 27.75 -35.90 9.98
CA THR A 2 26.51 -35.61 10.70
C THR A 2 26.21 -34.11 10.60
N LEU A 3 25.21 -33.74 9.79
CA LEU A 3 24.78 -32.35 9.62
C LEU A 3 23.88 -31.96 10.81
N THR A 4 24.35 -31.00 11.59
CA THR A 4 23.59 -30.35 12.67
C THR A 4 22.34 -29.66 12.13
N PRO A 5 21.19 -29.76 12.81
CA PRO A 5 19.97 -29.07 12.41
C PRO A 5 20.15 -27.55 12.44
N TYR A 6 19.58 -26.87 11.44
CA TYR A 6 19.50 -25.42 11.35
C TYR A 6 18.74 -24.88 12.58
N LYS A 7 19.47 -24.35 13.56
CA LYS A 7 18.89 -23.51 14.60
C LYS A 7 18.47 -22.20 13.94
N SER A 8 17.17 -21.91 13.92
CA SER A 8 16.70 -20.54 13.75
C SER A 8 17.31 -19.72 14.89
N GLU A 9 18.35 -18.95 14.60
CA GLU A 9 18.81 -17.94 15.54
C GLU A 9 17.63 -16.98 15.79
N PRO A 10 17.28 -16.69 17.06
CA PRO A 10 16.38 -15.61 17.35
C PRO A 10 16.98 -14.34 16.75
N VAL A 11 16.20 -13.61 15.97
CA VAL A 11 16.51 -12.21 15.64
C VAL A 11 16.90 -11.54 16.97
N PRO A 12 18.08 -10.88 17.06
CA PRO A 12 18.54 -10.37 18.33
C PRO A 12 17.50 -9.44 18.94
N SER A 13 16.90 -9.90 20.04
CA SER A 13 16.19 -9.09 21.02
C SER A 13 17.21 -8.12 21.62
N LYS A 14 17.37 -6.96 20.99
CA LYS A 14 18.06 -5.81 21.57
C LYS A 14 17.25 -4.55 21.36
N ALA A 15 16.22 -4.44 22.19
CA ALA A 15 15.71 -3.17 22.70
C ALA A 15 15.08 -3.41 24.07
N THR A 16 15.85 -3.91 25.04
CA THR A 16 15.45 -3.81 26.45
C THR A 16 15.92 -2.46 26.97
N LEU A 17 15.28 -1.40 26.49
CA LEU A 17 15.22 -0.17 27.27
C LEU A 17 14.27 -0.45 28.46
N PRO A 18 14.61 -0.09 29.70
CA PRO A 18 13.64 -0.15 30.79
C PRO A 18 12.62 0.97 30.55
N LEU A 19 11.51 0.63 29.89
CA LEU A 19 10.49 1.59 29.50
C LEU A 19 9.58 1.89 30.70
N SER A 20 9.36 3.17 30.95
CA SER A 20 8.47 3.67 32.01
C SER A 20 7.00 3.31 31.73
N GLU A 21 6.15 3.36 32.76
CA GLU A 21 4.71 3.06 32.66
C GLU A 21 3.95 3.88 31.60
N ALA A 22 4.47 5.06 31.23
CA ALA A 22 3.91 5.91 30.18
C ALA A 22 4.08 5.37 28.75
N GLN A 23 4.93 4.36 28.55
CA GLN A 23 5.16 3.68 27.25
C GLN A 23 4.30 2.41 27.08
N ARG A 24 3.30 2.19 27.97
CA ARG A 24 2.36 1.06 27.89
C ARG A 24 1.15 1.31 26.99
N GLU A 25 0.90 2.54 26.55
CA GLU A 25 -0.25 2.88 25.71
C GLU A 25 0.18 3.21 24.28
N PHE A 26 -0.44 2.55 23.31
CA PHE A 26 -0.27 2.86 21.89
C PHE A 26 -0.84 4.24 21.58
N ASN A 27 -0.01 5.12 21.01
CA ASN A 27 -0.44 6.38 20.42
C ASN A 27 -0.22 6.32 18.91
N TRP A 28 -1.29 6.39 18.13
CA TRP A 28 -1.21 6.34 16.67
C TRP A 28 -0.36 7.48 16.07
N LYS A 29 -0.17 8.60 16.77
CA LYS A 29 0.74 9.66 16.30
C LYS A 29 2.22 9.30 16.48
N ASN A 30 2.54 8.38 17.39
CA ASN A 30 3.90 7.99 17.74
C ASN A 30 4.30 6.69 17.02
N GLY A 31 4.23 6.70 15.69
CA GLY A 31 4.58 5.55 14.86
C GLY A 31 5.02 5.94 13.46
N TRP A 32 5.88 5.13 12.86
CA TRP A 32 6.30 5.28 11.47
C TRP A 32 5.27 4.67 10.53
N TYR A 33 4.74 5.48 9.61
CA TYR A 33 3.76 5.05 8.62
C TYR A 33 4.36 4.94 7.21
N PRO A 34 4.11 3.84 6.49
CA PRO A 34 4.64 3.58 5.16
C PRO A 34 3.82 4.31 4.09
N VAL A 35 4.29 5.46 3.62
CA VAL A 35 3.52 6.32 2.70
C VAL A 35 3.45 5.72 1.30
N CYS A 36 4.60 5.43 0.69
CA CYS A 36 4.71 4.86 -0.65
C CYS A 36 6.07 4.19 -0.86
N PHE A 37 6.25 3.46 -1.96
CA PHE A 37 7.58 3.01 -2.37
C PHE A 37 8.33 4.14 -3.06
N GLN A 38 9.62 4.30 -2.78
CA GLN A 38 10.47 5.34 -3.37
C GLN A 38 10.41 5.33 -4.91
N GLN A 39 10.43 4.14 -5.52
CA GLN A 39 10.35 3.93 -6.97
C GLN A 39 9.02 4.37 -7.61
N ASP A 40 8.00 4.64 -6.80
CA ASP A 40 6.67 5.06 -7.20
C ASP A 40 6.39 6.52 -6.83
N LEU A 41 7.31 7.18 -6.11
CA LEU A 41 7.23 8.60 -5.81
C LEU A 41 7.42 9.43 -7.09
N PRO A 42 6.53 10.40 -7.38
CA PRO A 42 6.69 11.24 -8.55
C PRO A 42 7.91 12.16 -8.47
N ILE A 43 8.54 12.39 -9.61
CA ILE A 43 9.68 13.30 -9.75
C ILE A 43 9.14 14.71 -10.05
N ASN A 44 9.72 15.74 -9.40
CA ASN A 44 9.47 17.17 -9.67
C ASN A 44 8.00 17.62 -9.57
N ARG A 45 7.18 16.93 -8.79
CA ARG A 45 5.82 17.40 -8.46
C ARG A 45 5.47 17.04 -7.02
N PRO A 46 4.61 17.83 -6.35
CA PRO A 46 4.12 17.47 -5.03
C PRO A 46 3.35 16.13 -5.05
N TYR A 47 3.45 15.38 -3.96
CA TYR A 47 2.73 14.13 -3.75
C TYR A 47 1.75 14.30 -2.58
N SER A 48 0.45 14.33 -2.88
CA SER A 48 -0.63 14.46 -1.89
C SER A 48 -0.99 13.10 -1.28
N PHE A 49 -1.26 13.07 0.01
CA PHE A 49 -1.84 11.94 0.72
C PHE A 49 -2.52 12.42 2.01
N SER A 50 -3.21 11.53 2.71
CA SER A 50 -3.74 11.80 4.05
C SER A 50 -3.48 10.62 4.98
N LEU A 51 -3.38 10.88 6.28
CA LEU A 51 -3.31 9.85 7.32
C LEU A 51 -4.45 10.13 8.31
N TYR A 52 -5.40 9.20 8.43
CA TYR A 52 -6.64 9.41 9.18
C TYR A 52 -7.35 10.75 8.84
N ASP A 53 -7.50 11.02 7.54
CA ASP A 53 -8.09 12.26 6.99
C ASP A 53 -7.32 13.57 7.29
N GLU A 54 -6.21 13.53 8.02
CA GLU A 54 -5.27 14.66 8.12
C GLU A 54 -4.48 14.78 6.80
N PRO A 55 -4.44 15.95 6.12
CA PRO A 55 -3.87 16.07 4.78
C PRO A 55 -2.38 16.45 4.80
N PHE A 56 -1.58 15.78 3.97
CA PHE A 56 -0.12 15.92 3.90
C PHE A 56 0.40 15.99 2.47
N VAL A 57 1.52 16.69 2.29
CA VAL A 57 2.20 16.84 1.01
C VAL A 57 3.67 16.48 1.15
N LEU A 58 4.16 15.62 0.25
CA LEU A 58 5.56 15.28 0.08
C LEU A 58 6.14 15.98 -1.15
N PHE A 59 7.36 16.51 -1.05
CA PHE A 59 8.12 17.03 -2.19
C PHE A 59 9.63 16.94 -1.92
N ALA A 60 10.46 17.10 -2.96
CA ALA A 60 11.91 17.16 -2.80
C ALA A 60 12.39 18.62 -2.82
N ASN A 61 13.32 18.97 -1.92
CA ASN A 61 14.01 20.26 -1.95
C ASN A 61 15.14 20.28 -3.00
N LYS A 62 15.95 21.34 -3.04
CA LYS A 62 17.07 21.47 -4.00
C LYS A 62 18.16 20.43 -3.79
N GLU A 63 18.32 19.99 -2.55
CA GLU A 63 19.29 18.98 -2.10
C GLU A 63 18.75 17.55 -2.26
N GLU A 64 17.63 17.37 -2.97
CA GLU A 64 16.94 16.08 -3.18
C GLU A 64 16.45 15.41 -1.88
N GLN A 65 16.37 16.15 -0.78
CA GLN A 65 15.81 15.69 0.48
C GLN A 65 14.29 15.74 0.44
N LEU A 66 13.65 14.68 0.94
CA LEU A 66 12.19 14.61 1.03
C LEU A 66 11.67 15.42 2.21
N ILE A 67 10.74 16.32 1.90
CA ILE A 67 10.06 17.19 2.85
C ILE A 67 8.60 16.78 2.92
N CYS A 68 8.06 16.65 4.13
CA CYS A 68 6.62 16.53 4.33
C CYS A 68 6.07 17.67 5.17
N LEU A 69 5.02 18.30 4.66
CA LEU A 69 4.28 19.37 5.32
C LEU A 69 2.79 19.03 5.41
N THR A 70 2.05 19.74 6.26
CA THR A 70 0.58 19.76 6.16
C THR A 70 0.16 20.28 4.79
N ASP A 71 -0.74 19.59 4.10
CA ASP A 71 -1.22 19.98 2.77
C ASP A 71 -2.33 21.05 2.85
N ARG A 72 -2.00 22.17 3.48
CA ARG A 72 -2.90 23.29 3.67
C ARG A 72 -2.13 24.60 3.76
N CYS A 73 -2.34 25.48 2.79
CA CYS A 73 -1.79 26.82 2.82
C CYS A 73 -2.43 27.64 3.96
N PRO A 74 -1.65 28.25 4.87
CA PRO A 74 -2.20 28.99 6.01
C PRO A 74 -2.85 30.30 5.60
N HIS A 75 -2.65 30.77 4.37
CA HIS A 75 -3.29 31.97 3.85
C HIS A 75 -4.81 31.80 3.69
N ARG A 76 -5.26 30.79 2.93
CA ARG A 76 -6.69 30.56 2.62
C ARG A 76 -7.12 29.09 2.56
N GLY A 77 -6.31 28.19 3.10
CA GLY A 77 -6.66 26.77 3.23
C GLY A 77 -6.56 25.94 1.95
N THR A 78 -6.04 26.48 0.85
CA THR A 78 -5.87 25.71 -0.39
C THR A 78 -4.78 24.65 -0.25
N LYS A 79 -4.92 23.54 -0.99
CA LYS A 79 -3.92 22.46 -1.01
C LYS A 79 -2.59 22.96 -1.59
N LEU A 80 -1.51 22.71 -0.87
CA LEU A 80 -0.15 22.95 -1.36
C LEU A 80 0.25 21.92 -2.40
N SER A 81 -0.31 20.71 -2.35
CA SER A 81 -0.07 19.64 -3.30
C SER A 81 -0.61 19.88 -4.71
N ALA A 82 -1.61 20.77 -4.84
CA ALA A 82 -2.02 21.33 -6.12
C ALA A 82 -1.05 22.39 -6.65
N GLY A 83 -0.03 22.71 -5.84
CA GLY A 83 1.05 23.65 -6.09
C GLY A 83 2.05 23.20 -7.14
N GLN A 84 3.19 23.90 -7.14
CA GLN A 84 4.38 23.52 -7.90
C GLN A 84 5.63 23.60 -7.02
N ILE A 85 6.71 22.94 -7.44
CA ILE A 85 8.00 23.02 -6.76
C ILE A 85 8.86 24.05 -7.49
N ILE A 86 9.21 25.14 -6.80
CA ILE A 86 10.06 26.21 -7.33
C ILE A 86 11.28 26.30 -6.44
N ASP A 87 12.46 26.05 -7.01
CA ASP A 87 13.71 26.21 -6.26
C ASP A 87 13.73 25.40 -4.95
N GLY A 88 13.24 24.16 -4.98
CA GLY A 88 13.15 23.29 -3.80
C GLY A 88 12.16 23.74 -2.72
N LYS A 89 11.31 24.72 -3.02
CA LYS A 89 10.21 25.19 -2.16
C LYS A 89 8.89 24.79 -2.78
N ILE A 90 7.88 24.56 -1.95
CA ILE A 90 6.52 24.35 -2.45
C ILE A 90 5.80 25.69 -2.58
N GLU A 91 5.31 25.99 -3.78
CA GLU A 91 4.56 27.20 -4.09
C GLU A 91 3.07 26.89 -4.19
N CYS A 92 2.27 27.63 -3.43
CA CYS A 92 0.83 27.59 -3.49
C CYS A 92 0.32 28.29 -4.77
N LEU A 93 -0.36 27.55 -5.65
CA LEU A 93 -0.91 28.10 -6.91
C LEU A 93 -2.02 29.14 -6.72
N TYR A 94 -2.54 29.35 -5.51
CA TYR A 94 -3.57 30.37 -5.32
C TYR A 94 -2.99 31.80 -5.38
N HIS A 95 -1.89 32.05 -4.67
CA HIS A 95 -1.31 33.40 -4.56
C HIS A 95 0.24 33.43 -4.61
N GLY A 96 0.89 32.31 -4.92
CA GLY A 96 2.35 32.22 -5.07
C GLY A 96 3.13 32.24 -3.75
N TRP A 97 2.49 31.96 -2.61
CA TRP A 97 3.20 31.84 -1.33
C TRP A 97 4.09 30.59 -1.36
N GLN A 98 5.36 30.75 -0.98
CA GLN A 98 6.35 29.67 -1.02
C GLN A 98 6.79 29.24 0.38
N PHE A 99 6.90 27.93 0.59
CA PHE A 99 7.26 27.33 1.87
C PHE A 99 8.51 26.45 1.74
N GLY A 100 9.39 26.55 2.73
CA GLY A 100 10.65 25.80 2.81
C GLY A 100 10.53 24.43 3.49
N SER A 101 11.68 23.81 3.74
CA SER A 101 11.82 22.47 4.32
C SER A 101 11.24 22.32 5.73
N GLU A 102 11.28 23.38 6.55
CA GLU A 102 10.73 23.39 7.90
C GLU A 102 9.31 23.99 7.92
N GLY A 103 8.69 24.13 6.74
CA GLY A 103 7.36 24.72 6.56
C GLY A 103 7.30 26.23 6.77
N GLN A 104 8.44 26.89 6.97
CA GLN A 104 8.54 28.35 7.06
C GLN A 104 8.11 29.02 5.75
N CYS A 105 7.34 30.10 5.85
CA CYS A 105 6.99 30.91 4.68
C CYS A 105 8.21 31.75 4.27
N LEU A 106 8.70 31.53 3.05
CA LEU A 106 9.93 32.14 2.53
C LEU A 106 9.66 33.26 1.53
N HIS A 107 8.49 33.27 0.90
CA HIS A 107 8.13 34.26 -0.11
C HIS A 107 6.62 34.50 -0.13
N ILE A 108 6.24 35.77 -0.15
CA ILE A 108 4.85 36.23 -0.33
C ILE A 108 4.89 37.29 -1.43
N PRO A 109 4.41 37.00 -2.65
CA PRO A 109 4.52 37.95 -3.77
C PRO A 109 3.78 39.28 -3.52
N GLN A 110 2.74 39.26 -2.69
CA GLN A 110 1.93 40.45 -2.37
C GLN A 110 2.47 41.24 -1.17
N LEU A 111 3.57 40.80 -0.55
CA LEU A 111 4.19 41.50 0.58
C LEU A 111 5.20 42.53 0.04
N PRO A 112 5.13 43.81 0.45
CA PRO A 112 6.14 44.80 0.11
C PRO A 112 7.55 44.33 0.48
N ALA A 113 8.55 44.69 -0.34
CA ALA A 113 9.92 44.18 -0.21
C ALA A 113 10.60 44.54 1.14
N ASP A 114 10.15 45.62 1.77
CA ASP A 114 10.60 46.12 3.07
C ASP A 114 9.81 45.57 4.26
N ALA A 115 8.68 44.88 4.02
CA ALA A 115 7.86 44.30 5.06
C ALA A 115 8.35 42.91 5.47
N LYS A 116 8.17 42.58 6.77
CA LYS A 116 8.54 41.28 7.32
C LYS A 116 7.41 40.27 7.12
N ILE A 117 7.78 39.03 6.78
CA ILE A 117 6.84 37.90 6.75
C ILE A 117 6.29 37.67 8.17
N PRO A 118 4.97 37.59 8.36
CA PRO A 118 4.39 37.36 9.69
C PRO A 118 4.74 35.98 10.24
N VAL A 119 4.93 35.87 11.56
CA VAL A 119 5.36 34.61 12.23
C VAL A 119 4.32 33.49 12.10
N ASN A 120 3.03 33.84 12.09
CA ASN A 120 1.92 32.86 12.01
C ASN A 120 1.65 32.35 10.58
N THR A 121 2.65 32.36 9.70
CA THR A 121 2.55 31.91 8.31
C THR A 121 3.21 30.56 8.07
N CYS A 122 3.78 29.93 9.10
CA CYS A 122 4.40 28.62 8.98
C CYS A 122 3.37 27.49 8.79
N VAL A 123 3.79 26.48 8.05
CA VAL A 123 3.12 25.19 7.90
C VAL A 123 3.85 24.19 8.78
N GLN A 124 3.14 23.25 9.39
CA GLN A 124 3.79 22.21 10.18
C GLN A 124 4.59 21.27 9.27
N SER A 125 5.83 20.99 9.65
CA SER A 125 6.71 19.99 9.02
C SER A 125 6.69 18.67 9.80
N PHE A 126 6.99 17.57 9.10
CA PHE A 126 6.97 16.22 9.65
C PHE A 126 8.24 15.47 9.25
N LYS A 127 8.70 14.56 10.12
CA LYS A 127 9.87 13.72 9.83
C LYS A 127 9.53 12.70 8.76
N VAL A 128 10.44 12.57 7.79
CA VAL A 128 10.37 11.63 6.68
C VAL A 128 11.73 10.96 6.53
N VAL A 129 11.72 9.65 6.27
CA VAL A 129 12.94 8.91 5.98
C VAL A 129 12.67 7.85 4.91
N GLU A 130 13.68 7.57 4.08
CA GLU A 130 13.68 6.40 3.20
C GLU A 130 14.38 5.24 3.91
N ARG A 131 13.68 4.10 4.02
CA ARG A 131 14.27 2.88 4.57
C ARG A 131 13.75 1.66 3.81
N GLN A 132 14.68 0.84 3.31
CA GLN A 132 14.39 -0.35 2.51
C GLN A 132 13.48 -0.07 1.29
N GLY A 133 13.63 1.06 0.62
CA GLY A 133 12.88 1.50 -0.55
C GLY A 133 11.45 1.96 -0.26
N ILE A 134 11.10 2.20 0.99
CA ILE A 134 9.80 2.73 1.45
C ILE A 134 10.03 4.13 2.01
N ILE A 135 9.17 5.07 1.66
CA ILE A 135 9.12 6.39 2.27
C ILE A 135 8.25 6.31 3.53
N TRP A 136 8.86 6.58 4.67
CA TRP A 136 8.22 6.55 5.98
C TRP A 136 7.97 7.95 6.49
N MET A 137 6.82 8.16 7.13
CA MET A 137 6.47 9.43 7.76
C MET A 137 6.15 9.21 9.24
N TRP A 138 6.59 10.13 10.09
CA TRP A 138 6.21 10.21 11.49
C TRP A 138 5.29 11.42 11.73
N PRO A 139 4.01 11.22 12.12
CA PRO A 139 3.05 12.30 12.30
C PRO A 139 3.08 12.97 13.69
N GLY A 140 3.79 12.38 14.65
CA GLY A 140 3.92 12.87 16.02
C GLY A 140 5.06 13.87 16.22
N GLU A 141 5.47 14.04 17.48
CA GLU A 141 6.61 14.89 17.85
C GLU A 141 7.92 14.36 17.26
N ALA A 142 8.73 15.25 16.70
CA ALA A 142 9.94 14.88 15.96
C ALA A 142 11.01 14.23 16.86
N GLU A 143 11.03 14.58 18.13
CA GLU A 143 11.97 14.09 19.15
C GLU A 143 11.74 12.61 19.49
N LEU A 144 10.53 12.10 19.25
CA LEU A 144 10.15 10.71 19.48
C LEU A 144 10.37 9.82 18.25
N ALA A 145 10.70 10.41 17.09
CA ALA A 145 10.82 9.74 15.80
C ALA A 145 12.15 8.97 15.66
N HIS A 146 12.36 7.95 16.49
CA HIS A 146 13.55 7.10 16.41
C HIS A 146 13.49 6.18 15.17
N GLU A 147 14.47 6.28 14.27
CA GLU A 147 14.51 5.48 13.04
C GLU A 147 14.67 3.97 13.29
N ASP A 148 15.28 3.57 14.41
CA ASP A 148 15.44 2.16 14.78
C ASP A 148 14.10 1.46 15.08
N CYS A 149 13.02 2.24 15.28
CA CYS A 149 11.66 1.73 15.43
C CYS A 149 10.96 1.42 14.09
N ILE A 150 11.58 1.71 12.95
CA ILE A 150 11.01 1.40 11.63
C ILE A 150 11.02 -0.13 11.44
N PRO A 151 9.88 -0.75 11.13
CA PRO A 151 9.82 -2.20 10.95
C PRO A 151 10.48 -2.61 9.63
N THR A 152 11.73 -3.08 9.73
CA THR A 152 12.52 -3.58 8.60
C THR A 152 12.42 -5.10 8.45
N ILE A 153 12.74 -5.61 7.26
CA ILE A 153 12.78 -7.04 6.96
C ILE A 153 14.26 -7.44 6.77
N PRO A 154 14.92 -8.06 7.76
CA PRO A 154 16.35 -8.36 7.71
C PRO A 154 16.78 -9.24 6.53
N ASN A 155 15.89 -10.13 6.06
CA ASN A 155 16.16 -10.96 4.90
C ASN A 155 16.45 -10.15 3.63
N LEU A 156 15.91 -8.94 3.51
CA LEU A 156 16.12 -8.08 2.33
C LEU A 156 17.51 -7.45 2.29
N ASP A 157 18.23 -7.45 3.42
CA ASP A 157 19.61 -6.95 3.48
C ASP A 157 20.59 -8.01 2.93
N LYS A 158 20.11 -9.22 2.66
CA LYS A 158 20.90 -10.33 2.09
C LYS A 158 20.74 -10.40 0.56
N PRO A 159 21.85 -10.55 -0.20
CA PRO A 159 21.83 -10.44 -1.66
C PRO A 159 21.10 -11.57 -2.39
N GLU A 160 20.88 -12.72 -1.74
CA GLU A 160 20.16 -13.85 -2.31
C GLU A 160 18.64 -13.61 -2.42
N PHE A 161 18.11 -12.64 -1.68
CA PHE A 161 16.69 -12.32 -1.71
C PHE A 161 16.35 -11.35 -2.83
N VAL A 162 15.24 -11.64 -3.53
CA VAL A 162 14.59 -10.71 -4.45
C VAL A 162 13.22 -10.34 -3.89
N ARG A 163 12.76 -9.13 -4.21
CA ARG A 163 11.46 -8.61 -3.78
C ARG A 163 10.61 -8.11 -4.95
N SER A 164 9.31 -8.11 -4.74
CA SER A 164 8.31 -7.47 -5.58
C SER A 164 7.42 -6.60 -4.71
N ASP A 165 7.26 -5.34 -5.12
CA ASP A 165 6.64 -4.27 -4.35
C ASP A 165 5.42 -3.71 -5.10
N LYS A 166 4.24 -3.78 -4.46
CA LYS A 166 2.96 -3.34 -5.03
C LYS A 166 2.22 -2.44 -4.04
N ILE A 167 1.86 -1.24 -4.45
CA ILE A 167 1.02 -0.30 -3.69
C ILE A 167 -0.43 -0.39 -4.16
N THR A 168 -1.42 -0.47 -3.26
CA THR A 168 -2.85 -0.51 -3.65
C THR A 168 -3.70 0.29 -2.67
N GLU A 169 -4.62 1.10 -3.16
CA GLU A 169 -5.66 1.75 -2.34
C GLU A 169 -6.98 0.99 -2.41
N LEU A 170 -7.67 0.92 -1.28
CA LEU A 170 -8.93 0.22 -1.12
C LEU A 170 -9.98 1.14 -0.48
N PRO A 171 -11.24 1.09 -0.92
CA PRO A 171 -12.33 1.85 -0.33
C PRO A 171 -12.92 1.11 0.87
N CYS A 172 -12.07 0.80 1.85
CA CYS A 172 -12.46 0.16 3.09
C CYS A 172 -11.62 0.65 4.27
N ASP A 173 -12.15 0.50 5.48
CA ASP A 173 -11.40 0.77 6.70
C ASP A 173 -10.23 -0.22 6.87
N ILE A 174 -9.08 0.33 7.25
CA ILE A 174 -7.84 -0.43 7.38
C ILE A 174 -7.96 -1.60 8.38
N SER A 175 -8.85 -1.51 9.38
CA SER A 175 -9.01 -2.57 10.38
C SER A 175 -9.58 -3.86 9.79
N TYR A 176 -10.49 -3.78 8.82
CA TYR A 176 -11.03 -4.98 8.16
C TYR A 176 -10.00 -5.61 7.24
N VAL A 177 -9.18 -4.77 6.59
CA VAL A 177 -8.04 -5.23 5.78
C VAL A 177 -7.00 -5.94 6.63
N ILE A 178 -6.63 -5.37 7.78
CA ILE A 178 -5.68 -6.00 8.71
C ILE A 178 -6.23 -7.35 9.15
N GLU A 179 -7.48 -7.39 9.60
CA GLU A 179 -8.14 -8.64 10.00
C GLU A 179 -8.08 -9.71 8.91
N HIS A 180 -8.44 -9.37 7.67
CA HIS A 180 -8.41 -10.29 6.52
C HIS A 180 -7.00 -10.79 6.21
N MET A 181 -5.99 -9.92 6.25
CA MET A 181 -4.61 -10.31 5.97
C MET A 181 -3.99 -11.16 7.08
N LEU A 182 -4.58 -11.15 8.28
CA LEU A 182 -4.18 -11.99 9.41
C LEU A 182 -4.87 -13.37 9.40
N ASP A 183 -5.86 -13.59 8.55
CA ASP A 183 -6.57 -14.88 8.43
C ASP A 183 -5.97 -15.75 7.29
N PRO A 184 -5.23 -16.82 7.60
CA PRO A 184 -4.77 -17.76 6.58
C PRO A 184 -5.84 -18.74 6.08
N ALA A 185 -7.00 -18.86 6.74
CA ALA A 185 -8.00 -19.89 6.43
C ALA A 185 -8.79 -19.60 5.14
N HIS A 186 -9.07 -18.32 4.84
CA HIS A 186 -9.77 -17.97 3.59
C HIS A 186 -8.99 -18.36 2.33
N ILE A 187 -7.67 -18.53 2.41
CA ILE A 187 -6.79 -18.68 1.23
C ILE A 187 -7.25 -19.84 0.31
N HIS A 188 -7.66 -20.97 0.90
CA HIS A 188 -8.11 -22.12 0.13
C HIS A 188 -9.54 -21.98 -0.43
N ILE A 189 -10.36 -21.11 0.16
CA ILE A 189 -11.75 -20.88 -0.23
C ILE A 189 -11.86 -19.75 -1.25
N THR A 190 -11.42 -18.54 -0.89
CA THR A 190 -11.56 -17.33 -1.70
C THR A 190 -10.74 -17.43 -2.99
N HIS A 191 -9.53 -17.99 -2.91
CA HIS A 191 -8.63 -18.08 -4.07
C HIS A 191 -8.65 -19.42 -4.81
N HIS A 192 -9.80 -20.09 -4.82
CA HIS A 192 -9.94 -21.39 -5.46
C HIS A 192 -9.58 -21.35 -6.95
N GLY A 193 -8.67 -22.24 -7.37
CA GLY A 193 -8.24 -22.33 -8.78
C GLY A 193 -7.14 -21.35 -9.16
N ASN A 194 -6.76 -20.45 -8.24
CA ASN A 194 -5.64 -19.53 -8.37
C ASN A 194 -4.49 -19.96 -7.45
N GLN A 195 -4.42 -19.42 -6.22
CA GLN A 195 -3.45 -19.83 -5.19
C GLN A 195 -3.99 -20.86 -4.20
N GLY A 196 -5.30 -21.08 -4.18
CA GLY A 196 -6.00 -21.94 -3.22
C GLY A 196 -6.69 -23.14 -3.87
N ASN A 197 -7.00 -24.16 -3.05
CA ASN A 197 -7.83 -25.28 -3.43
C ASN A 197 -8.82 -25.60 -2.30
N ARG A 198 -10.13 -25.45 -2.57
CA ARG A 198 -11.21 -25.68 -1.59
C ARG A 198 -11.19 -27.07 -0.98
N GLN A 199 -10.73 -28.07 -1.71
CA GLN A 199 -10.61 -29.45 -1.20
C GLN A 199 -9.52 -29.60 -0.12
N LYS A 200 -8.60 -28.62 -0.03
CA LYS A 200 -7.55 -28.57 1.00
C LYS A 200 -7.94 -27.70 2.21
N ALA A 201 -9.10 -27.05 2.18
CA ALA A 201 -9.61 -26.33 3.34
C ALA A 201 -9.77 -27.28 4.53
N GLN A 202 -9.24 -26.88 5.68
CA GLN A 202 -9.15 -27.72 6.87
C GLN A 202 -8.93 -26.85 8.11
N PRO A 203 -9.16 -27.39 9.33
CA PRO A 203 -8.80 -26.70 10.56
C PRO A 203 -7.31 -26.40 10.63
N LEU A 204 -6.96 -25.24 11.18
CA LEU A 204 -5.59 -24.85 11.47
C LEU A 204 -5.32 -24.97 12.97
N GLU A 205 -4.10 -25.36 13.31
CA GLU A 205 -3.55 -25.19 14.64
C GLU A 205 -2.90 -23.81 14.67
N MET A 206 -3.37 -22.92 15.57
CA MET A 206 -2.98 -21.52 15.61
C MET A 206 -2.64 -21.13 17.05
N GLU A 207 -1.52 -20.45 17.24
CA GLU A 207 -1.06 -20.03 18.56
C GLU A 207 -0.59 -18.58 18.53
N VAL A 208 -1.05 -17.78 19.49
CA VAL A 208 -0.47 -16.47 19.81
C VAL A 208 0.65 -16.71 20.80
N ILE A 209 1.89 -16.42 20.39
CA ILE A 209 3.11 -16.66 21.18
C ILE A 209 3.35 -15.50 22.15
N GLU A 210 3.19 -14.27 21.68
CA GLU A 210 3.37 -13.05 22.46
C GLU A 210 2.37 -11.99 21.98
N SER A 211 1.89 -11.15 22.90
CA SER A 211 0.97 -10.04 22.61
C SER A 211 1.28 -8.88 23.56
N SER A 212 1.41 -7.68 23.00
CA SER A 212 1.81 -6.46 23.72
C SER A 212 1.24 -5.20 23.06
N GLY A 213 1.52 -4.03 23.62
CA GLY A 213 1.18 -2.74 22.98
C GLY A 213 1.83 -2.55 21.60
N TRP A 214 2.93 -3.27 21.32
CA TRP A 214 3.65 -3.22 20.05
C TRP A 214 3.13 -4.19 18.97
N GLY A 215 2.07 -4.94 19.30
CA GLY A 215 1.45 -5.94 18.43
C GLY A 215 1.61 -7.35 18.99
N PHE A 216 1.53 -8.36 18.13
CA PHE A 216 1.59 -9.77 18.54
C PHE A 216 2.30 -10.64 17.52
N ARG A 217 2.89 -11.74 17.98
CA ARG A 217 3.44 -12.80 17.13
C ARG A 217 2.63 -14.07 17.33
N GLY A 218 2.34 -14.72 16.22
CA GLY A 218 1.68 -16.01 16.19
C GLY A 218 2.36 -16.99 15.23
N ARG A 219 1.91 -18.24 15.32
CA ARG A 219 2.29 -19.30 14.40
C ARG A 219 1.10 -20.17 14.06
N PHE A 220 1.09 -20.72 12.84
CA PHE A 220 0.03 -21.62 12.41
C PHE A 220 0.56 -22.77 11.54
N ARG A 221 -0.17 -23.88 11.51
CA ARG A 221 0.04 -25.01 10.60
C ARG A 221 -1.27 -25.76 10.34
N GLU A 222 -1.27 -26.59 9.30
CA GLU A 222 -2.43 -27.41 8.94
C GLU A 222 -2.57 -28.61 9.91
N THR A 223 -3.77 -28.82 10.46
CA THR A 223 -4.00 -29.91 11.44
C THR A 223 -3.79 -31.32 10.86
N LYS A 224 -4.10 -31.53 9.56
CA LYS A 224 -3.86 -32.83 8.91
C LYS A 224 -2.38 -33.09 8.60
N GLN A 225 -1.50 -32.10 8.80
CA GLN A 225 -0.06 -32.20 8.58
C GLN A 225 0.71 -31.81 9.85
N PRO A 226 0.63 -32.60 10.94
CA PRO A 226 1.21 -32.20 12.24
C PRO A 226 2.75 -32.05 12.19
N ASN A 227 3.42 -32.72 11.24
CA ASN A 227 4.87 -32.59 11.05
C ASN A 227 5.28 -31.42 10.14
N GLN A 228 4.32 -30.65 9.61
CA GLN A 228 4.59 -29.49 8.78
C GLN A 228 5.32 -28.42 9.61
N THR A 229 6.30 -27.76 8.98
CA THR A 229 6.97 -26.61 9.59
C THR A 229 5.96 -25.51 9.88
N TRP A 230 6.02 -24.96 11.10
CA TRP A 230 5.22 -23.81 11.50
C TRP A 230 5.47 -22.62 10.58
N ARG A 231 4.39 -21.94 10.20
CA ARG A 231 4.43 -20.65 9.53
C ARG A 231 4.24 -19.57 10.58
N ASN A 232 5.05 -18.52 10.54
CA ASN A 232 4.97 -17.45 11.52
C ASN A 232 4.22 -16.26 10.93
N LEU A 233 3.56 -15.51 11.80
CA LEU A 233 2.83 -14.30 11.48
C LEU A 233 3.09 -13.29 12.59
N ASP A 234 3.66 -12.15 12.22
CA ASP A 234 3.89 -11.03 13.12
C ASP A 234 2.95 -9.88 12.74
N PHE A 235 2.19 -9.36 13.70
CA PHE A 235 1.55 -8.05 13.60
C PHE A 235 2.38 -7.06 14.42
N VAL A 236 2.96 -6.06 13.76
CA VAL A 236 3.79 -5.01 14.35
C VAL A 236 3.13 -3.66 14.12
N VAL A 237 2.88 -2.92 15.19
CA VAL A 237 2.15 -1.65 15.14
C VAL A 237 3.01 -0.53 14.54
N PRO A 238 2.39 0.51 13.95
CA PRO A 238 0.96 0.63 13.65
C PRO A 238 0.54 -0.12 12.36
N SER A 239 1.49 -0.65 11.59
CA SER A 239 1.28 -0.78 10.15
C SER A 239 1.83 -2.04 9.49
N LEU A 240 2.28 -3.08 10.19
CA LEU A 240 2.87 -4.26 9.51
C LEU A 240 2.18 -5.56 9.92
N ALA A 241 1.70 -6.33 8.95
CA ALA A 241 1.54 -7.79 9.08
C ALA A 241 2.59 -8.50 8.25
N HIS A 242 3.33 -9.42 8.85
CA HIS A 242 4.46 -10.09 8.23
C HIS A 242 4.33 -11.60 8.35
N LEU A 243 4.10 -12.27 7.23
CA LEU A 243 4.01 -13.72 7.15
C LEU A 243 5.34 -14.32 6.68
N HIS A 244 5.80 -15.34 7.39
CA HIS A 244 7.03 -16.08 7.09
C HIS A 244 6.72 -17.52 6.71
N PHE A 245 7.20 -17.93 5.54
CA PHE A 245 7.03 -19.28 5.01
C PHE A 245 8.42 -19.91 4.76
N PRO A 246 9.11 -20.37 5.82
CA PRO A 246 10.34 -21.12 5.67
C PRO A 246 10.05 -22.50 5.07
N ILE A 247 10.92 -22.97 4.18
CA ILE A 247 10.93 -24.32 3.64
C ILE A 247 12.34 -24.90 3.89
N PRO A 248 12.62 -25.35 5.13
CA PRO A 248 13.97 -25.66 5.58
C PRO A 248 14.66 -26.75 4.75
N GLU A 249 13.91 -27.76 4.31
CA GLU A 249 14.41 -28.89 3.52
C GLU A 249 15.12 -28.48 2.22
N ARG A 250 14.76 -27.30 1.67
CA ARG A 250 15.35 -26.76 0.44
C ARG A 250 16.22 -25.52 0.68
N GLY A 251 16.35 -25.07 1.94
CA GLY A 251 16.92 -23.76 2.27
C GLY A 251 16.12 -22.59 1.66
N TRP A 252 14.85 -22.82 1.29
CA TRP A 252 14.02 -21.81 0.64
C TRP A 252 13.25 -21.01 1.69
N PHE A 253 13.02 -19.75 1.37
CA PHE A 253 12.25 -18.84 2.19
C PHE A 253 11.38 -17.97 1.29
N PHE A 254 10.09 -17.92 1.59
CA PHE A 254 9.15 -16.94 1.05
C PHE A 254 8.61 -16.11 2.19
N GLY A 255 8.51 -14.79 2.01
CA GLY A 255 7.87 -13.92 2.96
C GLY A 255 6.96 -12.92 2.28
N GLN A 256 5.93 -12.53 3.01
CA GLN A 256 4.94 -11.56 2.57
C GLN A 256 4.73 -10.53 3.68
N ALA A 257 5.05 -9.27 3.38
CA ALA A 257 4.83 -8.16 4.27
C ALA A 257 3.73 -7.26 3.71
N PHE A 258 2.76 -6.95 4.55
CA PHE A 258 1.66 -6.03 4.28
C PHE A 258 1.84 -4.82 5.17
N TYR A 259 2.18 -3.71 4.54
CA TYR A 259 2.35 -2.42 5.18
C TYR A 259 1.04 -1.62 5.03
N PHE A 260 0.34 -1.39 6.13
CA PHE A 260 -0.97 -0.79 6.22
C PHE A 260 -0.89 0.72 6.44
N PHE A 261 -1.62 1.48 5.64
CA PHE A 261 -1.62 2.94 5.71
C PHE A 261 -3.06 3.47 5.69
N PRO A 262 -3.60 3.93 6.83
CA PRO A 262 -4.97 4.44 6.91
C PRO A 262 -5.06 5.82 6.28
N ILE A 263 -5.70 5.94 5.12
CA ILE A 263 -5.87 7.23 4.44
C ILE A 263 -6.92 8.08 5.18
N GLY A 264 -7.99 7.44 5.62
CA GLY A 264 -9.16 8.04 6.26
C GLY A 264 -10.26 7.02 6.54
N LYS A 265 -11.42 7.46 7.03
CA LYS A 265 -12.59 6.57 7.18
C LYS A 265 -13.05 6.06 5.80
N GLY A 266 -13.24 4.74 5.70
CA GLY A 266 -13.61 4.02 4.48
C GLY A 266 -12.54 4.02 3.38
N ARG A 267 -11.30 4.42 3.68
CA ARG A 267 -10.22 4.50 2.68
C ARG A 267 -8.88 4.12 3.30
N CYS A 268 -8.20 3.17 2.67
CA CYS A 268 -6.86 2.79 3.09
C CYS A 268 -5.94 2.48 1.92
N ARG A 269 -4.66 2.35 2.24
CA ARG A 269 -3.60 1.95 1.32
C ARG A 269 -2.83 0.78 1.92
N ILE A 270 -2.43 -0.15 1.07
CA ILE A 270 -1.56 -1.28 1.41
C ILE A 270 -0.34 -1.23 0.50
N LEU A 271 0.84 -1.30 1.11
CA LEU A 271 2.09 -1.60 0.41
C LEU A 271 2.40 -3.08 0.64
N THR A 272 2.22 -3.90 -0.38
CA THR A 272 2.53 -5.33 -0.35
C THR A 272 3.95 -5.56 -0.85
N ARG A 273 4.74 -6.27 -0.05
CA ARG A 273 6.09 -6.70 -0.39
C ARG A 273 6.18 -8.22 -0.30
N SER A 274 6.38 -8.88 -1.44
CA SER A 274 6.67 -10.31 -1.49
C SER A 274 8.16 -10.51 -1.73
N TYR A 275 8.82 -11.36 -0.96
CA TYR A 275 10.25 -11.60 -1.11
C TYR A 275 10.60 -13.08 -0.99
N ARG A 276 11.66 -13.49 -1.69
CA ARG A 276 12.07 -14.90 -1.77
C ARG A 276 13.55 -15.06 -2.12
N ASN A 277 14.16 -16.17 -1.73
CA ASN A 277 15.53 -16.54 -2.11
C ASN A 277 15.59 -17.66 -3.18
N PHE A 278 14.46 -18.09 -3.71
CA PHE A 278 14.36 -19.14 -4.74
C PHE A 278 13.65 -18.63 -5.99
N VAL A 279 13.95 -19.25 -7.14
CA VAL A 279 13.36 -18.88 -8.44
C VAL A 279 13.55 -17.38 -8.73
N THR A 280 14.69 -16.83 -8.29
CA THR A 280 14.94 -15.38 -8.27
C THR A 280 15.09 -14.80 -9.67
N TRP A 281 15.60 -15.58 -10.62
CA TRP A 281 15.78 -15.18 -12.02
C TRP A 281 14.44 -14.80 -12.69
N GLN A 282 13.35 -15.51 -12.39
CA GLN A 282 12.03 -15.18 -12.96
C GLN A 282 11.56 -13.80 -12.50
N VAL A 283 11.72 -13.50 -11.21
CA VAL A 283 11.35 -12.20 -10.64
C VAL A 283 12.19 -11.08 -11.24
N LYS A 284 13.50 -11.32 -11.46
CA LYS A 284 14.41 -10.32 -12.05
C LYS A 284 14.10 -10.02 -13.53
N LEU A 285 13.65 -11.01 -14.30
CA LEU A 285 13.36 -10.83 -15.73
C LEU A 285 11.96 -10.27 -16.01
N MET A 286 11.01 -10.49 -15.11
CA MET A 286 9.62 -10.08 -15.32
C MET A 286 9.43 -8.58 -15.02
N PRO A 287 8.83 -7.80 -15.95
CA PRO A 287 8.48 -6.42 -15.65
C PRO A 287 7.54 -6.30 -14.45
N ARG A 288 7.76 -5.31 -13.58
CA ARG A 288 6.91 -5.06 -12.39
C ARG A 288 5.42 -5.04 -12.73
N TRP A 289 5.03 -4.30 -13.77
CA TRP A 289 3.63 -4.21 -14.19
C TRP A 289 3.01 -5.57 -14.51
N TRP A 290 3.78 -6.52 -15.07
CA TRP A 290 3.29 -7.86 -15.38
C TRP A 290 3.11 -8.71 -14.12
N ILE A 291 4.02 -8.60 -13.16
CA ILE A 291 3.88 -9.25 -11.85
C ILE A 291 2.62 -8.73 -11.16
N HIS A 292 2.41 -7.40 -11.21
CA HIS A 292 1.25 -6.77 -10.60
C HIS A 292 -0.06 -7.22 -11.26
N LEU A 293 -0.09 -7.40 -12.60
CA LEU A 293 -1.22 -7.99 -13.34
C LEU A 293 -1.77 -9.26 -12.67
N LYS A 294 -0.88 -10.17 -12.24
CA LYS A 294 -1.26 -11.41 -11.55
C LYS A 294 -1.62 -11.19 -10.09
N GLN A 295 -0.84 -10.40 -9.36
CA GLN A 295 -1.09 -10.13 -7.94
C GLN A 295 -2.43 -9.40 -7.69
N ASN A 296 -2.93 -8.65 -8.67
CA ASN A 296 -4.22 -7.99 -8.54
C ASN A 296 -5.41 -8.92 -8.71
N GLU A 297 -5.29 -9.98 -9.52
CA GLU A 297 -6.36 -10.97 -9.66
C GLU A 297 -6.71 -11.56 -8.28
N ILE A 298 -5.70 -11.88 -7.48
CA ILE A 298 -5.87 -12.39 -6.11
C ILE A 298 -6.63 -11.39 -5.23
N LEU A 299 -6.21 -10.11 -5.21
CA LEU A 299 -6.86 -9.09 -4.39
C LEU A 299 -8.30 -8.77 -4.86
N GLN A 300 -8.59 -8.92 -6.15
CA GLN A 300 -9.96 -8.75 -6.68
C GLN A 300 -10.89 -9.89 -6.23
N GLU A 301 -10.34 -11.06 -5.91
CA GLU A 301 -11.11 -12.17 -5.34
C GLU A 301 -11.50 -11.92 -3.87
N ASP A 302 -10.73 -11.09 -3.13
CA ASP A 302 -10.99 -10.74 -1.72
C ASP A 302 -11.94 -9.55 -1.54
N LEU A 303 -11.87 -8.60 -2.48
CA LEU A 303 -12.49 -7.28 -2.32
C LEU A 303 -14.00 -7.33 -2.08
N PRO A 304 -14.83 -8.13 -2.80
CA PRO A 304 -16.26 -8.21 -2.54
C PRO A 304 -16.59 -8.65 -1.11
N GLN A 305 -15.81 -9.56 -0.54
CA GLN A 305 -15.98 -10.13 0.79
C GLN A 305 -15.61 -9.09 1.84
N LEU A 306 -14.48 -8.40 1.66
CA LEU A 306 -14.05 -7.30 2.52
C LEU A 306 -15.10 -6.17 2.58
N LEU A 307 -15.57 -5.72 1.41
CA LEU A 307 -16.54 -4.63 1.34
C LEU A 307 -17.91 -5.04 1.89
N GLY A 308 -18.38 -6.26 1.58
CA GLY A 308 -19.64 -6.77 2.12
C GLY A 308 -19.59 -6.99 3.64
N GLN A 309 -18.44 -7.43 4.17
CA GLN A 309 -18.21 -7.58 5.61
C GLN A 309 -18.27 -6.22 6.32
N GLU A 310 -17.55 -5.22 5.82
CA GLU A 310 -17.56 -3.88 6.38
C GLU A 310 -18.96 -3.27 6.33
N GLU A 311 -19.62 -3.30 5.16
CA GLU A 311 -20.98 -2.77 4.97
C GLU A 311 -21.96 -3.35 6.00
N GLU A 312 -21.97 -4.67 6.17
CA GLU A 312 -22.90 -5.33 7.08
C GLU A 312 -22.57 -5.05 8.56
N VAL A 313 -21.29 -5.07 8.94
CA VAL A 313 -20.87 -4.79 10.33
C VAL A 313 -21.14 -3.34 10.72
N GLU A 314 -20.86 -2.39 9.82
CA GLU A 314 -21.15 -0.98 10.05
C GLU A 314 -22.67 -0.74 10.10
N ARG A 315 -23.46 -1.37 9.22
CA ARG A 315 -24.94 -1.30 9.22
C ARG A 315 -25.54 -1.78 10.54
N LEU A 316 -25.00 -2.85 11.12
CA LEU A 316 -25.47 -3.39 12.40
C LEU A 316 -25.11 -2.48 13.58
N GLY A 317 -24.04 -1.68 13.47
CA GLY A 317 -23.62 -0.76 14.53
C GLY A 317 -23.17 -1.45 15.82
N GLN A 318 -22.94 -2.77 15.79
CA GLN A 318 -22.65 -3.62 16.95
C GLN A 318 -21.16 -3.98 17.08
N THR A 319 -20.73 -4.34 18.28
CA THR A 319 -19.36 -4.80 18.53
C THR A 319 -19.07 -6.12 17.81
N ILE A 320 -17.81 -6.43 17.51
CA ILE A 320 -17.45 -7.68 16.81
C ILE A 320 -17.92 -8.92 17.57
N LYS A 321 -17.87 -8.90 18.91
CA LYS A 321 -18.38 -9.97 19.78
C LYS A 321 -19.85 -10.31 19.53
N GLN A 322 -20.67 -9.34 19.11
CA GLN A 322 -22.10 -9.53 18.86
C GLN A 322 -22.39 -10.02 17.45
N VAL A 323 -21.53 -9.68 16.47
CA VAL A 323 -21.76 -10.00 15.05
C VAL A 323 -21.01 -11.23 14.57
N TYR A 324 -19.87 -11.60 15.19
CA TYR A 324 -19.05 -12.73 14.73
C TYR A 324 -19.25 -13.97 15.62
N SER A 325 -19.15 -15.14 14.99
CA SER A 325 -19.07 -16.45 15.65
C SER A 325 -17.69 -17.08 15.38
N PRO A 326 -16.61 -16.59 16.02
CA PRO A 326 -15.26 -17.02 15.67
C PRO A 326 -14.96 -18.46 16.10
N LEU A 327 -14.18 -19.16 15.28
CA LEU A 327 -13.64 -20.48 15.53
C LEU A 327 -12.13 -20.40 15.79
N PRO A 328 -11.61 -20.96 16.90
CA PRO A 328 -10.17 -20.95 17.19
C PRO A 328 -9.29 -21.56 16.09
N THR A 329 -9.85 -22.45 15.27
CA THR A 329 -9.15 -23.14 14.18
C THR A 329 -9.01 -22.33 12.89
N CYS A 330 -9.49 -21.08 12.84
CA CYS A 330 -9.27 -20.16 11.73
C CYS A 330 -9.14 -18.70 12.15
N ASP A 331 -9.87 -18.26 13.19
CA ASP A 331 -10.02 -16.83 13.49
C ASP A 331 -9.09 -16.31 14.60
N THR A 332 -8.16 -17.13 15.08
CA THR A 332 -7.35 -16.80 16.28
C THR A 332 -6.62 -15.46 16.15
N PHE A 333 -5.98 -15.17 15.02
CA PHE A 333 -5.23 -13.92 14.83
C PHE A 333 -6.14 -12.71 14.56
N ALA A 334 -7.22 -12.90 13.80
CA ALA A 334 -8.25 -11.89 13.57
C ALA A 334 -8.86 -11.42 14.90
N ILE A 335 -9.25 -12.35 15.77
CA ILE A 335 -9.80 -12.04 17.09
C ILE A 335 -8.75 -11.44 18.02
N GLU A 336 -7.50 -11.90 17.96
CA GLU A 336 -6.43 -11.30 18.75
C GLU A 336 -6.18 -9.84 18.34
N TYR A 337 -6.23 -9.52 17.04
CA TYR A 337 -6.16 -8.13 16.57
C TYR A 337 -7.32 -7.27 17.09
N ARG A 338 -8.56 -7.78 17.05
CA ARG A 338 -9.72 -7.06 17.61
C ARG A 338 -9.62 -6.84 19.12
N LYS A 339 -9.09 -7.81 19.85
CA LYS A 339 -8.81 -7.67 21.30
C LYS A 339 -7.63 -6.73 21.56
N TRP A 340 -6.64 -6.70 20.68
CA TRP A 340 -5.53 -5.74 20.76
C TRP A 340 -6.07 -4.31 20.63
N LEU A 341 -7.00 -4.06 19.70
CA LEU A 341 -7.69 -2.78 19.58
C LEU A 341 -8.46 -2.39 20.86
N ASP A 342 -9.15 -3.34 21.53
CA ASP A 342 -9.81 -3.05 22.82
C ASP A 342 -8.81 -2.60 23.90
N ARG A 343 -7.61 -3.20 23.93
CA ARG A 343 -6.60 -2.92 24.96
C ARG A 343 -5.79 -1.66 24.70
N PHE A 344 -5.47 -1.38 23.44
CA PHE A 344 -4.46 -0.39 23.06
C PHE A 344 -4.95 0.64 22.03
N GLY A 345 -6.09 0.40 21.37
CA GLY A 345 -6.57 1.22 20.26
C GLY A 345 -7.25 2.54 20.66
N SER A 346 -7.36 2.86 21.95
CA SER A 346 -8.12 4.03 22.45
C SER A 346 -7.71 5.37 21.82
N SER A 347 -6.42 5.52 21.48
CA SER A 347 -5.88 6.72 20.85
C SER A 347 -6.31 6.89 19.39
N LEU A 348 -6.64 5.80 18.67
CA LEU A 348 -7.02 5.83 17.25
C LEU A 348 -8.20 6.78 17.01
N PRO A 349 -8.24 7.52 15.90
CA PRO A 349 -9.35 8.43 15.61
C PRO A 349 -10.70 7.71 15.58
N PHE A 350 -10.73 6.50 15.00
CA PHE A 350 -11.85 5.58 14.98
C PHE A 350 -11.32 4.15 15.00
N TYR A 351 -12.07 3.23 15.61
CA TYR A 351 -11.78 1.79 15.55
C TYR A 351 -12.98 0.96 16.00
N ARG A 352 -12.97 -0.32 15.63
CA ARG A 352 -13.91 -1.33 16.13
C ARG A 352 -13.12 -2.49 16.70
N GLY A 353 -13.08 -2.59 18.03
CA GLY A 353 -12.44 -3.69 18.73
C GLY A 353 -13.36 -4.89 18.88
N TYR A 354 -12.97 -5.87 19.71
CA TYR A 354 -13.80 -7.05 19.92
C TYR A 354 -15.06 -6.72 20.75
N THR A 355 -14.90 -5.90 21.78
CA THR A 355 -15.96 -5.46 22.70
C THR A 355 -16.17 -3.96 22.74
N THR A 356 -15.28 -3.19 22.13
CA THR A 356 -15.34 -1.72 22.11
C THR A 356 -15.57 -1.18 20.71
N LEU A 357 -16.11 0.03 20.62
CA LEU A 357 -16.37 0.75 19.38
C LEU A 357 -16.11 2.25 19.61
N LYS A 358 -15.31 2.86 18.72
CA LYS A 358 -15.11 4.30 18.64
C LYS A 358 -15.47 4.76 17.22
N PRO A 359 -16.66 5.37 17.00
CA PRO A 359 -17.06 5.87 15.70
C PRO A 359 -16.19 7.05 15.24
N SER A 360 -16.19 7.34 13.94
CA SER A 360 -15.52 8.53 13.41
C SER A 360 -16.23 9.80 13.89
N GLN A 361 -15.45 10.85 14.18
CA GLN A 361 -15.96 12.17 14.55
C GLN A 361 -16.22 13.08 13.33
N THR A 362 -15.69 12.73 12.17
CA THR A 362 -15.99 13.42 10.91
C THR A 362 -17.40 13.03 10.45
N LEU A 363 -18.28 14.02 10.29
CA LEU A 363 -19.64 13.86 9.77
C LEU A 363 -19.61 13.14 8.42
N ASP A 364 -20.60 12.28 8.21
CA ASP A 364 -20.84 11.45 7.02
C ASP A 364 -20.79 12.24 5.69
N ASP A 365 -19.60 12.48 5.17
CA ASP A 365 -19.38 12.72 3.74
C ASP A 365 -19.10 11.39 3.02
N CYS A 366 -19.82 10.32 3.42
CA CYS A 366 -19.92 9.10 2.64
C CYS A 366 -20.85 9.33 1.43
N GLN A 367 -20.62 10.40 0.67
CA GLN A 367 -21.15 10.56 -0.67
C GLN A 367 -20.19 9.86 -1.63
N GLN A 368 -20.58 8.64 -2.02
CA GLN A 368 -20.52 8.12 -3.39
C GLN A 368 -19.53 8.84 -4.33
N THR A 369 -18.23 8.75 -4.06
CA THR A 369 -17.26 8.91 -5.15
C THR A 369 -17.41 7.68 -6.00
N SER A 370 -17.99 7.86 -7.19
CA SER A 370 -18.47 6.78 -8.04
C SER A 370 -17.54 5.55 -8.03
N VAL A 371 -18.12 4.39 -7.72
CA VAL A 371 -17.44 3.09 -7.72
C VAL A 371 -16.73 2.80 -9.07
N LYS A 372 -17.08 3.53 -10.14
CA LYS A 372 -16.40 3.50 -11.44
C LYS A 372 -15.15 4.38 -11.52
N ALA A 373 -15.15 5.59 -10.95
CA ALA A 373 -13.96 6.45 -10.91
C ALA A 373 -12.88 5.86 -9.98
N GLN A 374 -13.30 5.17 -8.91
CA GLN A 374 -12.42 4.56 -7.92
C GLN A 374 -11.68 3.29 -8.39
N LYS A 375 -11.96 2.70 -9.57
CA LYS A 375 -11.26 1.48 -10.03
C LYS A 375 -9.91 1.78 -10.67
N TYR A 376 -9.82 2.86 -11.43
CA TYR A 376 -8.58 3.28 -12.13
C TYR A 376 -7.52 3.84 -11.15
N LEU A 377 -7.97 4.37 -10.01
CA LEU A 377 -7.16 5.09 -9.03
C LEU A 377 -6.43 4.19 -8.02
N ARG A 378 -6.74 2.89 -7.93
CA ARG A 378 -6.29 2.05 -6.80
C ARG A 378 -4.82 1.65 -6.89
N HIS A 379 -4.36 1.30 -8.09
CA HIS A 379 -2.99 0.84 -8.29
C HIS A 379 -2.29 1.56 -9.43
N THR A 380 -2.94 1.63 -10.61
CA THR A 380 -2.26 2.03 -11.85
C THR A 380 -1.70 3.44 -11.77
N GLU A 381 -2.44 4.41 -11.19
CA GLU A 381 -1.95 5.78 -11.05
C GLU A 381 -0.80 5.93 -10.03
N LEU A 382 -0.81 5.10 -8.98
CA LEU A 382 0.18 5.13 -7.90
C LEU A 382 1.48 4.43 -8.29
N CYS A 383 1.39 3.33 -9.04
CA CYS A 383 2.54 2.55 -9.46
C CYS A 383 3.17 3.11 -10.73
N SER A 384 4.41 3.58 -10.64
CA SER A 384 5.11 4.21 -11.77
C SER A 384 5.27 3.25 -12.97
N SER A 385 5.49 1.96 -12.70
CA SER A 385 5.61 0.93 -13.73
C SER A 385 4.27 0.66 -14.43
N CYS A 386 3.17 0.57 -13.69
CA CYS A 386 1.85 0.28 -14.26
C CYS A 386 1.30 1.50 -15.00
N ASN A 387 1.44 2.70 -14.44
CA ASN A 387 1.09 3.94 -15.13
C ASN A 387 1.84 4.05 -16.46
N ARG A 388 3.16 3.83 -16.46
CA ARG A 388 3.98 3.89 -17.70
C ARG A 388 3.52 2.85 -18.73
N ALA A 389 3.25 1.62 -18.31
CA ALA A 389 2.73 0.59 -19.20
C ALA A 389 1.35 0.99 -19.77
N TYR A 390 0.45 1.48 -18.93
CA TYR A 390 -0.85 2.00 -19.34
C TYR A 390 -0.73 3.14 -20.36
N GLN A 391 0.08 4.16 -20.11
CA GLN A 391 0.26 5.28 -21.06
C GLN A 391 0.85 4.79 -22.39
N ARG A 392 1.83 3.88 -22.37
CA ARG A 392 2.38 3.28 -23.59
C ARG A 392 1.34 2.49 -24.37
N THR A 393 0.52 1.67 -23.70
CA THR A 393 -0.56 0.94 -24.37
C THR A 393 -1.60 1.89 -24.97
N LYS A 394 -1.93 2.99 -24.29
CA LYS A 394 -2.82 4.02 -24.81
C LYS A 394 -2.25 4.67 -26.08
N GLN A 395 -0.97 5.04 -26.07
CA GLN A 395 -0.27 5.62 -27.24
C GLN A 395 -0.22 4.64 -28.41
N VAL A 396 0.24 3.39 -28.17
CA VAL A 396 0.32 2.34 -29.22
C VAL A 396 -1.05 2.09 -29.85
N LYS A 397 -2.12 2.00 -29.04
CA LYS A 397 -3.49 1.88 -29.57
C LYS A 397 -3.83 3.03 -30.51
N GLN A 398 -3.60 4.28 -30.09
CA GLN A 398 -3.93 5.47 -30.88
C GLN A 398 -3.13 5.50 -32.19
N THR A 399 -1.83 5.20 -32.15
CA THR A 399 -0.98 5.14 -33.34
C THR A 399 -1.40 4.02 -34.28
N CYS A 400 -1.70 2.82 -33.78
CA CYS A 400 -2.15 1.69 -34.61
C CYS A 400 -3.50 1.97 -35.27
N VAL A 401 -4.44 2.63 -34.59
CA VAL A 401 -5.73 3.05 -35.19
C VAL A 401 -5.50 4.06 -36.30
N GLY A 402 -4.68 5.09 -36.07
CA GLY A 402 -4.34 6.07 -37.11
C GLY A 402 -3.64 5.43 -38.31
N LEU A 403 -2.69 4.53 -38.07
CA LEU A 403 -1.98 3.78 -39.11
C LEU A 403 -2.93 2.89 -39.91
N ALA A 404 -3.86 2.19 -39.25
CA ALA A 404 -4.85 1.35 -39.91
C ALA A 404 -5.73 2.16 -40.88
N ILE A 405 -6.19 3.35 -40.44
CA ILE A 405 -6.99 4.27 -41.27
C ILE A 405 -6.17 4.78 -42.45
N ALA A 406 -4.93 5.21 -42.23
CA ALA A 406 -4.05 5.71 -43.29
C ALA A 406 -3.72 4.63 -44.34
N LEU A 407 -3.42 3.39 -43.90
CA LEU A 407 -3.14 2.26 -44.79
C LEU A 407 -4.39 1.80 -45.56
N ALA A 408 -5.56 1.83 -44.93
CA ALA A 408 -6.82 1.54 -45.60
C ALA A 408 -7.13 2.59 -46.69
N ALA A 409 -6.94 3.88 -46.37
CA ALA A 409 -7.07 4.96 -47.36
C ALA A 409 -6.06 4.81 -48.51
N LEU A 410 -4.81 4.45 -48.20
CA LEU A 410 -3.78 4.20 -49.22
C LEU A 410 -4.14 3.02 -50.13
N ALA A 411 -4.71 1.95 -49.58
CA ALA A 411 -5.17 0.79 -50.36
C ALA A 411 -6.30 1.12 -51.34
N ILE A 412 -7.10 2.16 -51.07
CA ILE A 412 -8.15 2.64 -51.98
C ILE A 412 -7.54 3.39 -53.18
N VAL A 413 -6.41 4.06 -53.00
CA VAL A 413 -5.78 4.92 -54.02
C VAL A 413 -4.77 4.16 -54.90
N ILE A 414 -4.23 3.04 -54.44
CA ILE A 414 -3.23 2.26 -55.18
C ILE A 414 -3.90 1.33 -56.20
N ASP A 415 -3.58 1.52 -57.49
CA ASP A 415 -4.05 0.68 -58.61
C ASP A 415 -3.23 -0.61 -58.83
N ARG A 416 -2.16 -0.85 -58.07
CA ARG A 416 -1.32 -2.05 -58.19
C ARG A 416 -1.79 -3.15 -57.23
N SER A 417 -2.30 -4.25 -57.78
CA SER A 417 -2.86 -5.39 -57.02
C SER A 417 -1.99 -5.88 -55.86
N ASN A 418 -0.69 -6.10 -56.08
CA ASN A 418 0.22 -6.57 -55.02
C ASN A 418 0.43 -5.54 -53.90
N ALA A 419 0.57 -4.25 -54.26
CA ALA A 419 0.78 -3.19 -53.28
C ALA A 419 -0.51 -2.90 -52.49
N GLN A 420 -1.67 -3.04 -53.12
CA GLN A 420 -2.97 -2.96 -52.47
C GLN A 420 -3.16 -4.09 -51.44
N ILE A 421 -2.83 -5.34 -51.77
CA ILE A 421 -2.89 -6.48 -50.84
C ILE A 421 -1.99 -6.21 -49.62
N VAL A 422 -0.75 -5.76 -49.83
CA VAL A 422 0.17 -5.44 -48.72
C VAL A 422 -0.39 -4.35 -47.81
N ALA A 423 -0.96 -3.28 -48.37
CA ALA A 423 -1.54 -2.20 -47.59
C ALA A 423 -2.74 -2.66 -46.75
N ILE A 424 -3.62 -3.52 -47.32
CA ILE A 424 -4.75 -4.12 -46.59
C ILE A 424 -4.26 -5.03 -45.47
N SER A 425 -3.30 -5.93 -45.74
CA SER A 425 -2.74 -6.82 -44.73
C SER A 425 -2.08 -6.04 -43.58
N ALA A 426 -1.33 -4.99 -43.90
CA ALA A 426 -0.73 -4.11 -42.89
C ALA A 426 -1.79 -3.36 -42.07
N SER A 427 -2.86 -2.88 -42.70
CA SER A 427 -4.01 -2.26 -42.01
C SER A 427 -4.67 -3.24 -41.02
N LEU A 428 -4.95 -4.47 -41.46
CA LEU A 428 -5.51 -5.52 -40.60
C LEU A 428 -4.59 -5.88 -39.43
N GLY A 429 -3.28 -5.97 -39.67
CA GLY A 429 -2.27 -6.18 -38.62
C GLY A 429 -2.25 -5.04 -37.59
N ALA A 430 -2.39 -3.79 -38.05
CA ALA A 430 -2.50 -2.63 -37.17
C ALA A 430 -3.80 -2.66 -36.33
N VAL A 431 -4.95 -3.05 -36.93
CA VAL A 431 -6.21 -3.25 -36.21
C VAL A 431 -6.08 -4.34 -35.14
N LEU A 432 -5.51 -5.50 -35.47
CA LEU A 432 -5.31 -6.60 -34.53
C LEU A 432 -4.44 -6.15 -33.35
N THR A 433 -3.35 -5.44 -33.63
CA THR A 433 -2.45 -4.88 -32.61
C THR A 433 -3.19 -3.88 -31.71
N ALA A 434 -4.04 -3.02 -32.29
CA ALA A 434 -4.87 -2.09 -31.53
C ALA A 434 -5.87 -2.80 -30.62
N VAL A 435 -6.47 -3.92 -31.06
CA VAL A 435 -7.39 -4.75 -30.26
C VAL A 435 -6.66 -5.42 -29.09
N ILE A 436 -5.50 -6.05 -29.34
CA ILE A 436 -4.68 -6.68 -28.29
C ILE A 436 -4.27 -5.63 -27.25
N THR A 437 -3.79 -4.48 -27.72
CA THR A 437 -3.36 -3.38 -26.87
C THR A 437 -4.53 -2.78 -26.09
N HIS A 438 -5.72 -2.71 -26.69
CA HIS A 438 -6.92 -2.27 -25.98
C HIS A 438 -7.30 -3.23 -24.86
N LYS A 439 -7.25 -4.55 -25.09
CA LYS A 439 -7.50 -5.56 -24.05
C LYS A 439 -6.47 -5.48 -22.93
N LEU A 440 -5.21 -5.21 -23.23
CA LEU A 440 -4.19 -4.98 -22.19
C LEU A 440 -4.46 -3.68 -21.41
N LYS A 441 -4.81 -2.59 -22.11
CA LYS A 441 -5.19 -1.31 -21.50
C LYS A 441 -6.34 -1.49 -20.51
N THR A 442 -7.40 -2.20 -20.88
CA THR A 442 -8.56 -2.39 -20.00
C THR A 442 -8.19 -3.16 -18.73
N ARG A 443 -7.21 -4.07 -18.76
CA ARG A 443 -6.72 -4.69 -17.53
C ARG A 443 -6.22 -3.63 -16.55
N PHE A 444 -5.41 -2.67 -16.97
CA PHE A 444 -4.92 -1.58 -16.12
C PHE A 444 -6.01 -0.60 -15.63
N GLU A 445 -7.20 -0.59 -16.24
CA GLU A 445 -8.33 0.24 -15.81
C GLU A 445 -9.18 -0.44 -14.72
N HIS A 446 -9.15 -1.76 -14.67
CA HIS A 446 -9.83 -2.57 -13.65
C HIS A 446 -8.91 -2.87 -12.47
N PHE A 447 -7.92 -1.99 -12.24
CA PHE A 447 -6.70 -2.32 -11.50
C PHE A 447 -6.57 -1.66 -10.15
#